data_AF-A0A6N7PX45-F1
#
_entry.id   AF-A0A6N7PX45-F1
#
_cell.length_a   1.000
_cell.length_b   1.000
_cell.length_c   1.000
_cell.angle_alpha   90.00
_cell.angle_beta   90.00
_cell.angle_gamma   90.00
#
_symmetry.space_group_name_H-M   'P 1'
#
loop_
_entity.id
_entity.type
_entity.pdbx_description
1 polymer ?
#
loop_
_entity_poly.entity_id
_entity_poly.type
_entity_poly.pdbx_seq_one_letter_code
_entity_poly.pdbx_strand_id
1 'polypeptide(L)'
;MRRFNFLNLADLKLGLDDLLGQRLPALTQSSLGKSYVPALSIKKNLVDDLPPALTGGRPLAEELEETDGEYDGLGGAIYFTTEAYLRFPGADPILVAAAKRIRAAFIPELDELRDSYADEAAAATTREGKLTELEADLKLFPTAYGGTLHDWATAYVTTGKKLSTLLSQRADAGTDGRKSAGKLRSECVALLNRVRGAVADDVAISPDLPRDLDAQVFGYLDELEQRREDANRAAKAAKAKK
;
A
#
# COMPACT_ATOMS: atom_id res chain seq x y z
N MET A 1 11.78 -30.49 1.02
CA MET A 1 11.16 -29.45 1.89
C MET A 1 11.34 -28.10 1.23
N ARG A 2 10.25 -27.36 0.99
CA ARG A 2 10.30 -26.02 0.37
C ARG A 2 10.92 -25.04 1.37
N ARG A 3 11.76 -24.12 0.88
CA ARG A 3 12.31 -23.03 1.69
C ARG A 3 11.66 -21.71 1.29
N PHE A 4 11.49 -20.82 2.27
CA PHE A 4 11.07 -19.45 2.04
C PHE A 4 12.28 -18.61 1.64
N ASN A 5 12.17 -17.89 0.52
CA ASN A 5 13.20 -17.03 -0.04
C ASN A 5 12.63 -15.67 -0.51
N PHE A 6 11.37 -15.65 -0.95
CA PHE A 6 10.76 -14.51 -1.61
C PHE A 6 9.87 -13.67 -0.70
N LEU A 7 9.41 -14.19 0.45
CA LEU A 7 8.58 -13.45 1.41
C LEU A 7 9.13 -12.03 1.72
N ASN A 8 8.27 -11.03 1.59
CA ASN A 8 8.54 -9.68 2.08
C ASN A 8 7.96 -9.46 3.49
N LEU A 9 8.10 -8.25 4.05
CA LEU A 9 7.61 -7.96 5.41
C LEU A 9 6.09 -8.03 5.53
N ALA A 10 5.34 -7.66 4.48
CA ALA A 10 3.89 -7.81 4.43
C ALA A 10 3.48 -9.29 4.50
N ASP A 11 4.14 -10.13 3.70
CA ASP A 11 3.91 -11.57 3.67
C ASP A 11 4.26 -12.21 5.03
N LEU A 12 5.38 -11.77 5.64
CA LEU A 12 5.79 -12.23 6.97
C LEU A 12 4.78 -11.85 8.05
N LYS A 13 4.22 -10.64 8.00
CA LYS A 13 3.17 -10.22 8.94
C LYS A 13 1.95 -11.13 8.85
N LEU A 14 1.39 -11.26 7.65
CA LEU A 14 0.23 -12.14 7.40
C LEU A 14 0.51 -13.60 7.77
N GLY A 15 1.69 -14.10 7.39
CA GLY A 15 2.08 -15.48 7.65
C GLY A 15 2.34 -15.78 9.13
N LEU A 16 2.91 -14.84 9.89
CA LEU A 16 3.13 -15.00 11.34
C LEU A 16 1.81 -14.86 12.12
N ASP A 17 0.90 -13.97 11.69
CA ASP A 17 -0.45 -13.88 12.25
C ASP A 17 -1.21 -15.21 12.12
N ASP A 18 -1.21 -15.79 10.92
CA ASP A 18 -1.87 -17.08 10.66
C ASP A 18 -1.19 -18.24 11.40
N LEU A 19 0.15 -18.27 11.40
CA LEU A 19 0.95 -19.32 12.04
C LEU A 19 0.73 -19.36 13.57
N LEU A 20 0.72 -18.19 14.21
CA LEU A 20 0.56 -18.05 15.66
C LEU A 20 -0.91 -17.95 16.11
N GLY A 21 -1.83 -17.78 15.16
CA GLY A 21 -3.28 -17.83 15.38
C GLY A 21 -3.85 -19.19 14.97
N GLN A 22 -4.29 -19.29 13.72
CA GLN A 22 -5.07 -20.43 13.21
C GLN A 22 -4.28 -21.74 13.21
N ARG A 23 -2.97 -21.68 12.89
CA ARG A 23 -2.12 -22.89 12.76
C ARG A 23 -1.33 -23.23 14.02
N LEU A 24 -1.46 -22.44 15.08
CA LEU A 24 -0.77 -22.70 16.34
C LEU A 24 -1.05 -24.11 16.89
N PRO A 25 -2.30 -24.63 16.86
CA PRO A 25 -2.56 -26.00 17.33
C PRO A 25 -1.72 -27.04 16.59
N ALA A 26 -1.62 -26.95 15.27
CA ALA A 26 -0.79 -27.84 14.45
C ALA A 26 0.70 -27.68 14.79
N LEU A 27 1.20 -26.45 14.88
CA LEU A 27 2.61 -26.19 15.22
C LEU A 27 2.99 -26.80 16.58
N THR A 28 2.07 -26.75 17.54
CA THR A 28 2.31 -27.27 18.90
C THR A 28 2.16 -28.78 19.06
N GLN A 29 1.69 -29.50 18.02
CA GLN A 29 1.74 -30.97 18.01
C GLN A 29 3.19 -31.47 17.94
N SER A 30 4.05 -30.76 17.20
CA SER A 30 5.48 -31.01 17.21
C SER A 30 6.11 -30.42 18.48
N SER A 31 6.83 -31.24 19.23
CA SER A 31 7.59 -30.81 20.41
C SER A 31 8.68 -29.79 20.03
N LEU A 32 9.34 -30.03 18.89
CA LEU A 32 10.34 -29.12 18.34
C LEU A 32 9.68 -27.85 17.82
N GLY A 33 8.57 -27.94 17.07
CA GLY A 33 7.79 -26.79 16.61
C GLY A 33 7.32 -25.90 17.77
N LYS A 34 6.77 -26.50 18.83
CA LYS A 34 6.35 -25.81 20.05
C LYS A 34 7.48 -25.00 20.70
N SER A 35 8.71 -25.52 20.70
CA SER A 35 9.87 -24.82 21.29
C SER A 35 10.20 -23.48 20.62
N TYR A 36 9.78 -23.28 19.36
CA TYR A 36 10.01 -22.06 18.60
C TYR A 36 8.93 -20.98 18.78
N VAL A 37 7.78 -21.30 19.38
CA VAL A 37 6.66 -20.35 19.54
C VAL A 37 7.10 -19.02 20.19
N PRO A 38 7.88 -19.00 21.29
CA PRO A 38 8.33 -17.73 21.88
C PRO A 38 9.17 -16.87 20.91
N ALA A 39 10.07 -17.50 20.16
CA ALA A 39 10.92 -16.79 19.20
C ALA A 39 10.11 -16.24 18.01
N LEU A 40 9.12 -17.01 17.53
CA LEU A 40 8.19 -16.56 16.49
C LEU A 40 7.35 -15.37 16.96
N SER A 41 6.83 -15.40 18.20
CA SER A 41 6.07 -14.28 18.77
C SER A 41 6.92 -13.02 18.91
N ILE A 42 8.18 -13.13 19.33
CA ILE A 42 9.10 -11.98 19.37
C ILE A 42 9.29 -11.41 17.96
N LYS A 43 9.50 -12.25 16.95
CA LYS A 43 9.65 -11.79 15.57
C LYS A 43 8.37 -11.16 15.02
N LYS A 44 7.21 -11.71 15.33
CA LYS A 44 5.91 -11.14 14.99
C LYS A 44 5.76 -9.72 15.56
N ASN A 45 6.00 -9.55 16.85
CA ASN A 45 5.90 -8.23 17.49
C ASN A 45 6.86 -7.22 16.86
N LEU A 46 8.11 -7.62 16.59
CA LEU A 46 9.07 -6.75 15.91
C LEU A 46 8.62 -6.35 14.49
N VAL A 47 7.93 -7.24 13.77
CA VAL A 47 7.36 -6.93 12.45
C VAL A 47 6.13 -6.02 12.59
N ASP A 48 5.31 -6.20 13.62
CA ASP A 48 4.14 -5.36 13.91
C ASP A 48 4.53 -3.94 14.32
N ASP A 49 5.64 -3.78 15.03
CA ASP A 49 6.18 -2.49 15.47
C ASP A 49 6.86 -1.70 14.34
N LEU A 50 7.05 -2.30 13.16
CA LEU A 50 7.59 -1.57 12.01
C LEU A 50 6.58 -0.51 11.52
N PRO A 51 7.06 0.65 11.06
CA PRO A 51 6.23 1.63 10.37
C PRO A 51 5.42 0.98 9.24
N PRO A 52 4.14 1.36 9.03
CA PRO A 52 3.33 0.87 7.91
C PRO A 52 4.04 1.00 6.56
N ALA A 53 4.84 2.05 6.42
CA ALA A 53 5.72 2.35 5.30
C ALA A 53 6.70 1.21 4.89
N LEU A 54 7.07 0.36 5.86
CA LEU A 54 8.02 -0.74 5.68
C LEU A 54 7.34 -2.11 5.63
N THR A 55 6.05 -2.18 5.96
CA THR A 55 5.23 -3.39 5.95
C THR A 55 4.14 -3.37 4.88
N GLY A 56 3.96 -2.25 4.18
CA GLY A 56 3.11 -2.11 3.00
C GLY A 56 3.60 -2.97 1.83
N GLY A 57 2.67 -3.65 1.16
CA GLY A 57 2.97 -4.63 0.11
C GLY A 57 3.57 -4.05 -1.18
N ARG A 58 3.46 -2.73 -1.40
CA ARG A 58 4.12 -1.99 -2.48
C ARG A 58 5.24 -1.11 -1.91
N PRO A 59 6.36 -0.93 -2.63
CA PRO A 59 7.36 0.06 -2.28
C PRO A 59 6.74 1.46 -2.21
N LEU A 60 7.09 2.25 -1.18
CA LEU A 60 6.63 3.64 -1.03
C LEU A 60 6.82 4.50 -2.28
N ALA A 61 7.85 4.23 -3.09
CA ALA A 61 8.08 4.95 -4.34
C ALA A 61 6.99 4.66 -5.39
N GLU A 62 6.52 3.41 -5.49
CA GLU A 62 5.43 3.02 -6.39
C GLU A 62 4.08 3.58 -5.89
N GLU A 63 3.84 3.56 -4.59
CA GLU A 63 2.62 4.15 -4.01
C GLU A 63 2.58 5.67 -4.15
N LEU A 64 3.73 6.35 -4.06
CA LEU A 64 3.84 7.78 -4.34
C LEU A 64 3.53 8.07 -5.81
N GLU A 65 4.15 7.36 -6.75
CA GLU A 65 3.94 7.55 -8.20
C GLU A 65 2.48 7.28 -8.63
N GLU A 66 1.83 6.26 -8.07
CA GLU A 66 0.41 5.98 -8.36
C GLU A 66 -0.52 7.03 -7.76
N THR A 67 -0.25 7.45 -6.52
CA THR A 67 -1.06 8.48 -5.85
C THR A 67 -0.90 9.83 -6.55
N ASP A 68 0.29 10.15 -7.01
CA ASP A 68 0.62 11.32 -7.84
C ASP A 68 -0.14 11.29 -9.17
N GLY A 69 -0.10 10.18 -9.91
CA GLY A 69 -0.86 10.04 -11.15
C GLY A 69 -2.38 10.17 -10.95
N GLU A 70 -2.92 9.70 -9.82
CA GLU A 70 -4.33 9.92 -9.46
C GLU A 70 -4.62 11.39 -9.14
N TYR A 71 -3.74 12.05 -8.39
CA TYR A 71 -3.83 13.47 -8.05
C TYR A 71 -3.85 14.34 -9.30
N ASP A 72 -2.89 14.13 -10.22
CA ASP A 72 -2.79 14.81 -11.51
C ASP A 72 -3.99 14.57 -12.39
N GLY A 73 -4.44 13.31 -12.47
CA GLY A 73 -5.61 12.94 -13.26
C GLY A 73 -6.87 13.69 -12.80
N LEU A 74 -7.09 13.77 -11.49
CA LEU A 74 -8.22 14.49 -10.90
C LEU A 74 -8.09 16.00 -11.09
N GLY A 75 -6.91 16.57 -10.82
CA GLY A 75 -6.64 17.99 -10.99
C GLY A 75 -6.82 18.43 -12.46
N GLY A 76 -6.28 17.65 -13.39
CA GLY A 76 -6.44 17.87 -14.82
C GLY A 76 -7.92 17.82 -15.24
N ALA A 77 -8.68 16.86 -14.72
CA ALA A 77 -10.11 16.75 -14.99
C ALA A 77 -10.89 17.98 -14.51
N ILE A 78 -10.58 18.50 -13.31
CA ILE A 78 -11.18 19.74 -12.78
C ILE A 78 -10.82 20.93 -13.68
N TYR A 79 -9.54 21.07 -14.05
CA TYR A 79 -9.09 22.15 -14.92
C TYR A 79 -9.78 22.14 -16.27
N PHE A 80 -9.75 21.02 -16.99
CA PHE A 80 -10.32 20.95 -18.33
C PHE A 80 -11.85 21.09 -18.33
N THR A 81 -12.52 20.61 -17.28
CA THR A 81 -13.96 20.82 -17.13
C THR A 81 -14.26 22.31 -16.98
N THR A 82 -13.58 23.02 -16.07
CA THR A 82 -13.80 24.45 -15.90
C THR A 82 -13.42 25.24 -17.15
N GLU A 83 -12.30 24.92 -17.81
CA GLU A 83 -11.85 25.57 -19.05
C GLU A 83 -12.88 25.44 -20.19
N ALA A 84 -13.54 24.30 -20.31
CA ALA A 84 -14.59 24.11 -21.32
C ALA A 84 -15.73 25.15 -21.17
N TYR A 85 -16.19 25.41 -19.94
CA TYR A 85 -17.22 26.43 -19.68
C TYR A 85 -16.70 27.85 -19.88
N LEU A 86 -15.42 28.11 -19.60
CA LEU A 86 -14.82 29.43 -19.83
C LEU A 86 -14.67 29.77 -21.31
N ARG A 87 -14.49 28.76 -22.16
CA ARG A 87 -14.29 28.92 -23.62
C ARG A 87 -15.58 28.83 -24.42
N PHE A 88 -16.62 28.18 -23.90
CA PHE A 88 -17.85 27.98 -24.63
C PHE A 88 -18.64 29.31 -24.78
N PRO A 89 -18.83 29.83 -26.01
CA PRO A 89 -19.43 31.15 -26.21
C PRO A 89 -20.89 31.30 -25.71
N GLY A 90 -21.60 30.18 -25.53
CA GLY A 90 -22.99 30.15 -25.07
C GLY A 90 -23.16 29.65 -23.64
N ALA A 91 -22.09 29.59 -22.84
CA ALA A 91 -22.19 29.13 -21.46
C ALA A 91 -23.05 30.08 -20.61
N ASP A 92 -23.83 29.52 -19.70
CA ASP A 92 -24.59 30.30 -18.70
C ASP A 92 -23.61 31.17 -17.88
N PRO A 93 -23.85 32.49 -17.73
CA PRO A 93 -23.00 33.37 -16.94
C PRO A 93 -22.77 32.90 -15.49
N ILE A 94 -23.74 32.21 -14.88
CA ILE A 94 -23.62 31.64 -13.53
C ILE A 94 -22.58 30.52 -13.53
N LEU A 95 -22.64 29.62 -14.51
CA LEU A 95 -21.66 28.53 -14.66
C LEU A 95 -20.26 29.07 -14.99
N VAL A 96 -20.16 30.11 -15.83
CA VAL A 96 -18.88 30.77 -16.11
C VAL A 96 -18.29 31.37 -14.83
N ALA A 97 -19.09 32.03 -14.00
CA ALA A 97 -18.63 32.63 -12.75
C ALA A 97 -18.18 31.56 -11.74
N ALA A 98 -18.93 30.47 -11.61
CA ALA A 98 -18.57 29.33 -10.76
C ALA A 98 -17.28 28.65 -11.25
N ALA A 99 -17.14 28.41 -12.55
CA ALA A 99 -15.94 27.82 -13.15
C ALA A 99 -14.68 28.65 -12.87
N LYS A 100 -14.77 29.99 -12.93
CA LYS A 100 -13.65 30.88 -12.57
C LYS A 100 -13.23 30.73 -11.11
N ARG A 101 -14.18 30.69 -10.17
CA ARG A 101 -13.90 30.54 -8.74
C ARG A 101 -13.29 29.17 -8.42
N ILE A 102 -13.85 28.11 -8.99
CA ILE A 102 -13.34 26.74 -8.84
C ILE A 102 -11.91 26.64 -9.39
N ARG A 103 -11.68 27.11 -10.61
CA ARG A 103 -10.35 27.07 -11.23
C ARG A 103 -9.33 27.82 -10.38
N ALA A 104 -9.63 29.05 -9.97
CA ALA A 104 -8.74 29.84 -9.13
C ALA A 104 -8.47 29.21 -7.74
N ALA A 105 -9.39 28.42 -7.21
CA ALA A 105 -9.22 27.79 -5.90
C ALA A 105 -8.44 26.47 -5.96
N PHE A 106 -8.71 25.64 -6.96
CA PHE A 106 -8.16 24.27 -7.01
C PHE A 106 -7.00 24.12 -7.99
N ILE A 107 -7.11 24.65 -9.21
CA ILE A 107 -6.11 24.48 -10.30
C ILE A 107 -6.02 25.77 -11.13
N PRO A 108 -5.36 26.83 -10.63
CA PRO A 108 -5.21 28.09 -11.38
C PRO A 108 -4.57 27.84 -12.74
N GLU A 109 -3.46 27.10 -12.73
CA GLU A 109 -2.68 26.71 -13.90
C GLU A 109 -2.39 25.20 -13.90
N LEU A 110 -2.31 24.61 -15.09
CA LEU A 110 -2.01 23.18 -15.24
C LEU A 110 -0.59 22.81 -14.78
N ASP A 111 0.34 23.75 -14.86
CA ASP A 111 1.73 23.49 -14.49
C ASP A 111 1.89 23.22 -12.99
N GLU A 112 0.93 23.60 -12.14
CA GLU A 112 0.92 23.25 -10.70
C GLU A 112 0.69 21.75 -10.45
N LEU A 113 0.24 20.99 -11.45
CA LEU A 113 0.13 19.52 -11.40
C LEU A 113 1.45 18.82 -11.79
N ARG A 114 2.55 19.56 -11.76
CA ARG A 114 3.90 19.03 -11.99
C ARG A 114 4.85 19.49 -10.90
N ASP A 115 4.28 20.06 -9.83
CA ASP A 115 5.04 20.51 -8.69
C ASP A 115 5.63 19.31 -7.95
N SER A 116 6.51 19.57 -6.98
CA SER A 116 7.02 18.45 -6.19
C SER A 116 5.89 17.86 -5.33
N TYR A 117 5.96 16.55 -5.03
CA TYR A 117 4.99 15.90 -4.13
C TYR A 117 4.77 16.66 -2.81
N ALA A 118 5.81 17.35 -2.31
CA ALA A 118 5.74 18.13 -1.09
C ALA A 118 4.90 19.40 -1.26
N ASP A 119 5.05 20.08 -2.39
CA ASP A 119 4.30 21.29 -2.73
C ASP A 119 2.82 20.94 -3.01
N GLU A 120 2.57 19.84 -3.71
CA GLU A 120 1.21 19.33 -3.96
C GLU A 120 0.49 18.95 -2.66
N ALA A 121 1.16 18.21 -1.78
CA ALA A 121 0.65 17.85 -0.47
C ALA A 121 0.31 19.09 0.39
N ALA A 122 1.17 20.11 0.34
CA ALA A 122 0.93 21.38 1.02
C ALA A 122 -0.28 22.11 0.43
N ALA A 123 -0.37 22.20 -0.90
CA ALA A 123 -1.47 22.84 -1.60
C ALA A 123 -2.81 22.12 -1.36
N ALA A 124 -2.84 20.79 -1.33
CA ALA A 124 -4.04 20.03 -1.00
C ALA A 124 -4.55 20.35 0.42
N THR A 125 -3.63 20.52 1.38
CA THR A 125 -3.99 20.89 2.76
C THR A 125 -4.60 22.29 2.82
N THR A 126 -4.07 23.26 2.07
CA THR A 126 -4.64 24.62 2.03
C THR A 126 -5.99 24.67 1.30
N ARG A 127 -6.17 23.83 0.27
CA ARG A 127 -7.40 23.74 -0.55
C ARG A 127 -8.56 23.04 0.14
N GLU A 128 -8.34 22.31 1.22
CA GLU A 128 -9.43 21.63 1.96
C GLU A 128 -10.54 22.60 2.38
N GLY A 129 -10.18 23.79 2.89
CA GLY A 129 -11.17 24.79 3.27
C GLY A 129 -12.04 25.27 2.10
N LYS A 130 -11.53 25.15 0.86
CA LYS A 130 -12.24 25.55 -0.36
C LYS A 130 -13.32 24.57 -0.77
N LEU A 131 -13.27 23.31 -0.33
CA LEU A 131 -14.33 22.34 -0.60
C LEU A 131 -15.66 22.80 -0.02
N THR A 132 -15.66 23.20 1.25
CA THR A 132 -16.86 23.72 1.93
C THR A 132 -17.28 25.09 1.39
N GLU A 133 -16.32 25.98 1.12
CA GLU A 133 -16.59 27.32 0.59
C GLU A 133 -17.26 27.27 -0.79
N LEU A 134 -16.84 26.34 -1.65
CA LEU A 134 -17.28 26.26 -3.05
C LEU A 134 -18.20 25.06 -3.33
N GLU A 135 -18.74 24.39 -2.31
CA GLU A 135 -19.57 23.19 -2.47
C GLU A 135 -20.73 23.40 -3.44
N ALA A 136 -21.46 24.51 -3.28
CA ALA A 136 -22.59 24.85 -4.15
C ALA A 136 -22.16 25.03 -5.61
N ASP A 137 -21.02 25.71 -5.84
CA ASP A 137 -20.47 25.92 -7.17
C ASP A 137 -20.02 24.60 -7.80
N LEU A 138 -19.29 23.76 -7.05
CA LEU A 138 -18.80 22.47 -7.49
C LEU A 138 -19.93 21.52 -7.91
N LYS A 139 -21.08 21.58 -7.22
CA LYS A 139 -22.27 20.77 -7.54
C LYS A 139 -23.01 21.19 -8.80
N LEU A 140 -22.73 22.37 -9.37
CA LEU A 140 -23.33 22.81 -10.63
C LEU A 140 -22.80 22.02 -11.84
N PHE A 141 -21.65 21.36 -11.69
CA PHE A 141 -20.95 20.69 -12.79
C PHE A 141 -21.08 19.17 -12.64
N PRO A 142 -22.01 18.52 -13.37
CA PRO A 142 -22.13 17.07 -13.35
C PRO A 142 -20.91 16.41 -13.99
N THR A 143 -20.53 15.25 -13.47
CA THR A 143 -19.43 14.44 -13.99
C THR A 143 -19.96 13.16 -14.64
N ALA A 144 -19.09 12.46 -15.37
CA ALA A 144 -19.41 11.14 -15.87
C ALA A 144 -19.80 10.22 -14.69
N TYR A 145 -20.79 9.35 -14.90
CA TYR A 145 -21.32 8.40 -13.90
C TYR A 145 -22.21 8.98 -12.79
N GLY A 146 -22.72 10.21 -12.95
CA GLY A 146 -23.77 10.75 -12.08
C GLY A 146 -23.29 11.42 -10.80
N GLY A 147 -22.00 11.74 -10.71
CA GLY A 147 -21.43 12.60 -9.68
C GLY A 147 -21.38 14.07 -10.10
N THR A 148 -20.60 14.85 -9.35
CA THR A 148 -20.33 16.27 -9.62
C THR A 148 -18.85 16.59 -9.48
N LEU A 149 -18.42 17.79 -9.88
CA LEU A 149 -17.05 18.24 -9.63
C LEU A 149 -16.71 18.28 -8.13
N HIS A 150 -17.70 18.34 -7.25
CA HIS A 150 -17.47 18.23 -5.81
C HIS A 150 -16.83 16.89 -5.44
N ASP A 151 -17.25 15.80 -6.07
CA ASP A 151 -16.71 14.47 -5.80
C ASP A 151 -15.26 14.37 -6.27
N TRP A 152 -14.97 14.92 -7.46
CA TRP A 152 -13.60 14.97 -7.99
C TRP A 152 -12.70 15.89 -7.17
N ALA A 153 -13.16 17.06 -6.75
CA ALA A 153 -12.40 17.97 -5.90
C ALA A 153 -12.13 17.37 -4.51
N THR A 154 -13.11 16.66 -3.95
CA THR A 154 -12.93 15.94 -2.68
C THR A 154 -11.89 14.84 -2.81
N ALA A 155 -11.96 14.05 -3.89
CA ALA A 155 -10.95 13.03 -4.18
C ALA A 155 -9.57 13.65 -4.37
N TYR A 156 -9.46 14.73 -5.15
CA TYR A 156 -8.21 15.44 -5.41
C TYR A 156 -7.52 15.89 -4.11
N VAL A 157 -8.25 16.58 -3.23
CA VAL A 157 -7.72 17.02 -1.92
C VAL A 157 -7.33 15.82 -1.05
N THR A 158 -8.15 14.77 -1.05
CA THR A 158 -7.89 13.54 -0.28
C THR A 158 -6.62 12.84 -0.74
N THR A 159 -6.42 12.73 -2.05
CA THR A 159 -5.24 12.12 -2.66
C THR A 159 -3.98 12.96 -2.37
N GLY A 160 -4.07 14.29 -2.42
CA GLY A 160 -2.94 15.14 -2.02
C GLY A 160 -2.57 15.01 -0.53
N LYS A 161 -3.54 14.82 0.36
CA LYS A 161 -3.28 14.49 1.78
C LYS A 161 -2.63 13.12 1.96
N LYS A 162 -3.00 12.15 1.12
CA LYS A 162 -2.35 10.84 1.09
C LYS A 162 -0.89 10.96 0.67
N LEU A 163 -0.54 11.82 -0.30
CA LEU A 163 0.85 12.15 -0.62
C LEU A 163 1.61 12.66 0.60
N SER A 164 1.05 13.59 1.36
CA SER A 164 1.65 14.08 2.62
C SER A 164 1.96 12.94 3.60
N THR A 165 1.00 12.02 3.77
CA THR A 165 1.16 10.86 4.65
C THR A 165 2.27 9.93 4.18
N LEU A 166 2.33 9.62 2.87
CA LEU A 166 3.37 8.79 2.26
C LEU A 166 4.75 9.43 2.35
N LEU A 167 4.85 10.76 2.21
CA LEU A 167 6.08 11.51 2.38
C LEU A 167 6.57 11.48 3.83
N SER A 168 5.68 11.67 4.80
CA SER A 168 6.01 11.52 6.23
C SER A 168 6.51 10.11 6.54
N GLN A 169 5.78 9.10 6.05
CA GLN A 169 6.16 7.69 6.18
C GLN A 169 7.54 7.39 5.57
N ARG A 170 7.85 8.00 4.42
CA ARG A 170 9.17 7.88 3.78
C ARG A 170 10.27 8.56 4.61
N ALA A 171 9.97 9.67 5.26
CA ALA A 171 10.90 10.35 6.16
C ALA A 171 11.17 9.50 7.42
N ASP A 172 10.12 8.97 8.05
CA ASP A 172 10.20 8.14 9.26
C ASP A 172 10.94 6.82 9.02
N ALA A 173 10.82 6.26 7.82
CA ALA A 173 11.49 5.02 7.44
C ALA A 173 13.03 5.14 7.43
N GLY A 174 13.58 6.36 7.34
CA GLY A 174 15.02 6.64 7.33
C GLY A 174 15.84 5.75 6.37
N THR A 175 17.16 5.85 6.42
CA THR A 175 18.05 4.86 5.76
C THR A 175 18.30 3.68 6.71
N ASP A 176 18.35 3.95 8.01
CA ASP A 176 18.61 2.96 9.04
C ASP A 176 17.39 2.09 9.35
N GLY A 177 16.17 2.65 9.29
CA GLY A 177 14.93 1.88 9.40
C GLY A 177 14.74 0.88 8.25
N ARG A 178 15.11 1.26 7.02
CA ARG A 178 15.15 0.33 5.87
C ARG A 178 16.16 -0.80 6.04
N LYS A 179 17.36 -0.50 6.55
CA LYS A 179 18.39 -1.52 6.82
C LYS A 179 17.96 -2.48 7.94
N SER A 180 17.39 -1.96 9.02
CA SER A 180 16.89 -2.78 10.12
C SER A 180 15.71 -3.66 9.69
N ALA A 181 14.79 -3.13 8.89
CA ALA A 181 13.67 -3.88 8.32
C ALA A 181 14.14 -5.01 7.37
N GLY A 182 15.13 -4.74 6.50
CA GLY A 182 15.73 -5.76 5.64
C GLY A 182 16.44 -6.87 6.43
N LYS A 183 17.14 -6.50 7.51
CA LYS A 183 17.74 -7.45 8.45
C LYS A 183 16.67 -8.29 9.15
N LEU A 184 15.62 -7.66 9.68
CA LEU A 184 14.51 -8.32 10.36
C LEU A 184 13.81 -9.33 9.43
N ARG A 185 13.54 -8.94 8.17
CA ARG A 185 13.00 -9.85 7.14
C ARG A 185 13.85 -11.11 7.01
N SER A 186 15.16 -10.91 6.85
CA SER A 186 16.12 -12.01 6.64
C SER A 186 16.18 -12.94 7.85
N GLU A 187 16.15 -12.37 9.07
CA GLU A 187 16.11 -13.14 10.31
C GLU A 187 14.80 -13.93 10.49
N CYS A 188 13.66 -13.35 10.13
CA CYS A 188 12.36 -14.04 10.18
C CYS A 188 12.32 -15.21 9.19
N VAL A 189 12.76 -15.00 7.95
CA VAL A 189 12.85 -16.06 6.94
C VAL A 189 13.79 -17.18 7.40
N ALA A 190 14.94 -16.84 7.97
CA ALA A 190 15.87 -17.82 8.52
C ALA A 190 15.26 -18.62 9.68
N LEU A 191 14.52 -17.95 10.58
CA LEU A 191 13.80 -18.59 11.67
C LEU A 191 12.73 -19.56 11.16
N LEU A 192 11.85 -19.11 10.25
CA LEU A 192 10.79 -19.94 9.66
C LEU A 192 11.36 -21.19 8.98
N ASN A 193 12.43 -21.06 8.21
CA ASN A 193 13.10 -22.21 7.58
C ASN A 193 13.68 -23.18 8.62
N ARG A 194 14.18 -22.67 9.75
CA ARG A 194 14.68 -23.50 10.85
C ARG A 194 13.55 -24.23 11.58
N VAL A 195 12.44 -23.54 11.87
CA VAL A 195 11.24 -24.16 12.47
C VAL A 195 10.73 -25.26 11.55
N ARG A 196 10.65 -24.99 10.25
CA ARG A 196 10.20 -25.96 9.26
C ARG A 196 11.08 -27.21 9.24
N GLY A 197 12.40 -27.04 9.20
CA GLY A 197 13.34 -28.17 9.34
C GLY A 197 13.12 -28.98 10.62
N ALA A 198 12.97 -28.30 11.76
CA ALA A 198 12.75 -28.95 13.04
C ALA A 198 11.42 -29.72 13.11
N VAL A 199 10.34 -29.22 12.48
CA VAL A 199 9.07 -29.94 12.38
C VAL A 199 9.21 -31.18 11.51
N ALA A 200 9.95 -31.12 10.40
CA ALA A 200 10.24 -32.33 9.59
C ALA A 200 11.03 -33.38 10.36
N ASP A 201 12.06 -32.95 11.10
CA ASP A 201 12.86 -33.86 11.91
C ASP A 201 11.99 -34.56 12.97
N ASP A 202 11.09 -33.82 13.64
CA ASP A 202 10.15 -34.38 14.62
C ASP A 202 9.17 -35.38 13.99
N VAL A 203 8.59 -35.04 12.83
CA VAL A 203 7.72 -35.96 12.08
C VAL A 203 8.45 -37.24 11.67
N ALA A 204 9.74 -37.16 11.33
CA ALA A 204 10.52 -38.33 10.92
C ALA A 204 10.74 -39.33 12.08
N ILE A 205 10.91 -38.83 13.31
CA ILE A 205 11.23 -39.66 14.48
C ILE A 205 9.99 -40.06 15.31
N SER A 206 8.90 -39.29 15.21
CA SER A 206 7.69 -39.47 16.02
C SER A 206 6.59 -40.14 15.18
N PRO A 207 6.29 -41.44 15.40
CA PRO A 207 5.34 -42.17 14.56
C PRO A 207 3.90 -41.66 14.65
N ASP A 208 3.56 -41.05 15.78
CA ASP A 208 2.21 -40.57 16.12
C ASP A 208 1.88 -39.20 15.51
N LEU A 209 2.86 -38.50 14.92
CA LEU A 209 2.62 -37.21 14.28
C LEU A 209 2.00 -37.37 12.88
N PRO A 210 1.08 -36.47 12.48
CA PRO A 210 0.56 -36.45 11.12
C PRO A 210 1.68 -36.29 10.08
N ARG A 211 1.64 -37.08 9.01
CA ARG A 211 2.68 -37.04 7.95
C ARG A 211 2.59 -35.79 7.09
N ASP A 212 1.43 -35.14 7.10
CA ASP A 212 1.14 -33.87 6.45
C ASP A 212 1.29 -32.67 7.42
N LEU A 213 1.84 -32.86 8.62
CA LEU A 213 1.97 -31.79 9.62
C LEU A 213 2.71 -30.55 9.07
N ASP A 214 3.73 -30.74 8.24
CA ASP A 214 4.42 -29.64 7.54
C ASP A 214 3.44 -28.78 6.73
N ALA A 215 2.57 -29.41 5.92
CA ALA A 215 1.58 -28.70 5.13
C ALA A 215 0.50 -28.02 6.01
N GLN A 216 0.11 -28.67 7.12
CA GLN A 216 -0.82 -28.07 8.09
C GLN A 216 -0.24 -26.82 8.76
N VAL A 217 1.07 -26.79 9.03
CA VAL A 217 1.73 -25.67 9.68
C VAL A 217 2.11 -24.56 8.70
N PHE A 218 2.62 -24.91 7.51
CA PHE A 218 3.25 -23.96 6.60
C PHE A 218 2.46 -23.66 5.32
N GLY A 219 1.30 -24.29 5.10
CA GLY A 219 0.55 -24.19 3.85
C GLY A 219 0.23 -22.77 3.39
N TYR A 220 -0.13 -21.86 4.31
CA TYR A 220 -0.41 -20.46 3.95
C TYR A 220 0.87 -19.69 3.59
N LEU A 221 1.95 -19.89 4.33
CA LEU A 221 3.27 -19.32 4.01
C LEU A 221 3.77 -19.81 2.64
N ASP A 222 3.50 -21.07 2.29
CA ASP A 222 3.83 -21.64 0.98
C ASP A 222 3.04 -20.96 -0.15
N GLU A 223 1.79 -20.61 0.09
CA GLU A 223 0.96 -19.85 -0.87
C GLU A 223 1.48 -18.43 -1.07
N LEU A 224 1.82 -17.72 0.01
CA LEU A 224 2.40 -16.38 -0.05
C LEU A 224 3.74 -16.38 -0.82
N GLU A 225 4.60 -17.36 -0.53
CA GLU A 225 5.87 -17.55 -1.23
C GLU A 225 5.66 -17.79 -2.73
N GLN A 226 4.69 -18.64 -3.10
CA GLN A 226 4.37 -18.93 -4.50
C GLN A 226 3.89 -17.69 -5.24
N ARG A 227 2.94 -16.94 -4.67
CA ARG A 227 2.40 -15.71 -5.28
C ARG A 227 3.52 -14.70 -5.54
N ARG A 228 4.48 -14.58 -4.61
CA ARG A 228 5.61 -13.66 -4.75
C ARG A 228 6.63 -14.12 -5.78
N GLU A 229 6.90 -15.42 -5.84
CA GLU A 229 7.73 -16.03 -6.90
C GLU A 229 7.13 -15.77 -8.29
N ASP A 230 5.82 -15.94 -8.44
CA ASP A 230 5.08 -15.70 -9.69
C ASP A 230 5.15 -14.23 -10.12
N ALA A 231 4.90 -13.30 -9.19
CA ALA A 231 5.01 -11.87 -9.44
C ALA A 231 6.43 -11.46 -9.87
N ASN A 232 7.46 -12.00 -9.21
CA ASN A 232 8.85 -11.74 -9.57
C ASN A 232 9.21 -12.26 -10.96
N ARG A 233 8.69 -13.43 -11.35
CA ARG A 233 8.87 -13.98 -12.70
C ARG A 233 8.17 -13.12 -13.75
N ALA A 234 6.94 -12.70 -13.49
CA ALA A 234 6.19 -11.81 -14.38
C ALA A 234 6.89 -10.46 -14.59
N ALA A 235 7.37 -9.83 -13.51
CA ALA A 235 8.08 -8.56 -13.56
C ALA A 235 9.39 -8.65 -14.37
N LYS A 236 10.17 -9.74 -14.21
CA LYS A 236 11.38 -9.98 -15.01
C LYS A 236 11.05 -10.16 -16.49
N ALA A 237 10.00 -10.91 -16.82
CA ALA A 237 9.57 -11.10 -18.19
C ALA A 237 9.10 -9.80 -18.85
N ALA A 238 8.43 -8.92 -18.11
CA ALA A 238 8.02 -7.60 -18.60
C ALA A 238 9.22 -6.69 -18.88
N LYS A 239 10.24 -6.69 -18.01
CA LYS A 239 11.47 -5.91 -18.21
C LYS A 239 12.30 -6.38 -19.40
N ALA A 240 12.31 -7.67 -19.69
CA ALA A 240 13.05 -8.22 -20.85
C ALA A 240 12.41 -7.89 -22.21
N LYS A 241 11.16 -7.40 -22.21
CA LYS A 241 10.41 -7.01 -23.42
C LYS A 241 10.45 -5.51 -23.70
N LYS A 242 11.00 -4.71 -22.77
CA LYS A 242 11.27 -3.29 -22.95
C LYS A 242 12.73 -3.11 -23.39
#